data_AF-A0A5P9WMY3-F1
#
_entry.id   AF-A0A5P9WMY3-F1
#
_cell.length_a   1.000
_cell.length_b   1.000
_cell.length_c   1.000
_cell.angle_alpha   90.00
_cell.angle_beta   90.00
_cell.angle_gamma   90.00
#
_symmetry.space_group_name_H-M   'P 1'
#
loop_
_entity.id
_entity.type
_entity.pdbx_description
1 polymer ?
#
loop_
_entity_poly.entity_id
_entity_poly.type
_entity_poly.pdbx_seq_one_letter_code
_entity_poly.pdbx_strand_id
1 'polypeptide(L)'
;MNLQEAADKADRILDETFAAIKPPVQWTHRYSMPGDCYVDRDRAVMTIISTERRGSFLGVLERHWKSKGYSLVATSPNGLAAHFKTQDGFQLEALIAPNGQAHLSITTPCVEKSEVSQPTSKPSGPDYSKKELPSPNVESTFWSSEAPL
;
A
#
# COMPACT_ATOMS: atom_id res chain seq x y z
N MET A 1 12.59 16.04 11.14
CA MET A 1 12.45 14.79 10.37
C MET A 1 13.39 14.91 9.19
N ASN A 2 14.26 13.93 8.99
CA ASN A 2 15.04 13.76 7.76
C ASN A 2 14.43 12.69 6.85
N LEU A 3 15.01 12.42 5.67
CA LEU A 3 14.48 11.42 4.73
C LEU A 3 14.42 10.01 5.32
N GLN A 4 15.41 9.59 6.10
CA GLN A 4 15.41 8.26 6.72
C GLN A 4 14.27 8.12 7.73
N GLU A 5 14.09 9.09 8.62
CA GLU A 5 13.02 9.09 9.62
C GLU A 5 11.64 9.12 8.96
N ALA A 6 11.50 9.85 7.85
CA ALA A 6 10.28 9.89 7.06
C ALA A 6 10.00 8.53 6.40
N ALA A 7 11.02 7.91 5.81
CA ALA A 7 10.92 6.58 5.22
C ALA A 7 10.53 5.51 6.26
N ASP A 8 11.13 5.54 7.45
CA ASP A 8 10.80 4.62 8.55
C ASP A 8 9.36 4.80 9.05
N LYS A 9 8.85 6.04 9.02
CA LYS A 9 7.44 6.29 9.32
C LYS A 9 6.52 5.79 8.21
N ALA A 10 6.86 5.98 6.94
CA ALA A 10 6.10 5.43 5.82
C ALA A 10 6.04 3.89 5.90
N ASP A 11 7.16 3.23 6.22
CA ASP A 11 7.20 1.78 6.39
C ASP A 11 6.28 1.30 7.51
N ARG A 12 6.25 2.00 8.65
CA ARG A 12 5.32 1.69 9.76
C ARG A 12 3.86 1.85 9.37
N ILE A 13 3.51 2.90 8.63
CA ILE A 13 2.13 3.10 8.17
C ILE A 13 1.72 1.96 7.22
N LEU A 14 2.61 1.53 6.32
CA LEU A 14 2.36 0.37 5.46
C LEU A 14 2.22 -0.91 6.29
N ASP A 15 3.10 -1.17 7.25
CA ASP A 15 3.04 -2.35 8.13
C ASP A 15 1.71 -2.41 8.90
N GLU A 16 1.28 -1.30 9.49
CA GLU A 16 -0.01 -1.20 10.18
C GLU A 16 -1.19 -1.42 9.22
N THR A 17 -1.13 -0.84 8.03
CA THR A 17 -2.17 -0.98 7.01
C THR A 17 -2.32 -2.44 6.58
N PHE A 18 -1.21 -3.13 6.29
CA PHE A 18 -1.24 -4.55 5.94
C PHE A 18 -1.71 -5.44 7.09
N ALA A 19 -1.32 -5.13 8.34
CA ALA A 19 -1.77 -5.87 9.51
C ALA A 19 -3.29 -5.76 9.75
N ALA A 20 -3.90 -4.64 9.33
CA ALA A 20 -5.34 -4.38 9.45
C ALA A 20 -6.19 -5.15 8.42
N ILE A 21 -5.61 -5.65 7.33
CA ILE A 21 -6.33 -6.40 6.31
C ILE A 21 -6.70 -7.79 6.87
N LYS A 22 -8.01 -8.07 6.94
CA LYS A 22 -8.57 -9.35 7.42
C LYS A 22 -9.61 -9.87 6.42
N PRO A 23 -9.46 -11.10 5.89
CA PRO A 23 -8.32 -12.02 6.03
C PRO A 23 -6.99 -11.43 5.54
N PRO A 24 -5.80 -11.90 5.98
CA PRO A 24 -4.54 -11.34 5.52
C PRO A 24 -4.32 -11.57 4.02
N VAL A 25 -3.59 -10.66 3.38
CA VAL A 25 -3.09 -10.80 2.00
C VAL A 25 -1.59 -11.03 2.00
N GLN A 26 -1.09 -11.70 0.96
CA GLN A 26 0.34 -11.80 0.67
C GLN A 26 0.79 -10.59 -0.15
N TRP A 27 1.98 -10.09 0.14
CA TRP A 27 2.53 -8.89 -0.50
C TRP A 27 4.06 -8.96 -0.62
N THR A 28 4.61 -8.16 -1.54
CA THR A 28 6.04 -7.94 -1.76
C THR A 28 6.38 -6.44 -1.82
N HIS A 29 7.64 -6.10 -1.55
CA HIS A 29 8.16 -4.77 -1.90
C HIS A 29 8.19 -4.59 -3.41
N ARG A 30 7.97 -3.35 -3.87
CA ARG A 30 8.06 -2.99 -5.28
C ARG A 30 9.17 -1.97 -5.53
N TYR A 31 8.99 -0.74 -5.08
CA TYR A 31 10.01 0.31 -5.20
C TYR A 31 10.14 1.12 -3.92
N SER A 32 11.35 1.60 -3.72
CA SER A 32 11.71 2.61 -2.73
C SER A 32 12.54 3.66 -3.44
N MET A 33 11.97 4.83 -3.69
CA MET A 33 12.61 5.88 -4.48
C MET A 33 12.81 7.13 -3.62
N PRO A 34 14.05 7.48 -3.25
CA PRO A 34 14.34 8.78 -2.68
C PRO A 34 14.31 9.85 -3.79
N GLY A 35 13.48 10.88 -3.60
CA GLY A 35 13.53 12.12 -4.35
C GLY A 35 14.46 13.15 -3.69
N ASP A 36 14.39 14.41 -4.12
CA ASP A 36 15.27 15.47 -3.60
C ASP A 36 15.04 15.79 -2.12
N CYS A 37 13.77 15.73 -1.69
CA CYS A 37 13.37 15.96 -0.30
C CYS A 37 12.23 15.05 0.17
N TYR A 38 11.85 14.02 -0.58
CA TYR A 38 10.82 13.06 -0.20
C TYR A 38 11.27 11.62 -0.49
N VAL A 39 10.53 10.64 0.01
CA VAL A 39 10.72 9.22 -0.29
C VAL A 39 9.37 8.63 -0.68
N ASP A 40 9.36 7.80 -1.71
CA ASP A 40 8.24 6.91 -2.01
C ASP A 40 8.51 5.50 -1.50
N ARG A 41 7.54 4.90 -0.82
CA ARG A 41 7.52 3.49 -0.43
C ARG A 41 6.30 2.80 -1.04
N ASP A 42 6.49 1.73 -1.80
CA ASP A 42 5.42 0.95 -2.44
C ASP A 42 5.51 -0.53 -2.11
N ARG A 43 4.34 -1.12 -1.81
CA ARG A 43 4.15 -2.56 -1.70
C ARG A 43 3.04 -3.03 -2.63
N ALA A 44 3.32 -4.11 -3.34
CA ALA A 44 2.37 -4.78 -4.20
C ALA A 44 1.75 -5.99 -3.48
N VAL A 45 0.44 -6.11 -3.56
CA VAL A 45 -0.32 -7.26 -3.10
C VAL A 45 -0.21 -8.36 -4.15
N MET A 46 0.27 -9.53 -3.73
CA MET A 46 0.38 -10.72 -4.59
C MET A 46 -0.86 -11.61 -4.50
N THR A 47 -1.68 -11.42 -3.46
CA THR A 47 -3.02 -12.00 -3.41
C THR A 47 -3.91 -11.38 -4.48
N ILE A 48 -4.53 -12.22 -5.31
CA ILE A 48 -5.45 -11.78 -6.35
C ILE A 48 -6.72 -11.24 -5.69
N ILE A 49 -7.02 -9.96 -5.92
CA ILE A 49 -8.28 -9.34 -5.50
C ILE A 49 -9.27 -9.44 -6.66
N SER A 50 -10.27 -10.32 -6.53
CA SER A 50 -11.33 -10.49 -7.52
C SER A 50 -12.15 -9.21 -7.68
N THR A 51 -12.86 -9.09 -8.81
CA THR A 51 -13.73 -7.95 -9.10
C THR A 51 -14.78 -7.74 -7.99
N GLU A 52 -15.32 -8.83 -7.47
CA GLU A 52 -16.36 -8.88 -6.43
C GLU A 52 -15.85 -8.45 -5.06
N ARG A 53 -14.53 -8.42 -4.86
CA ARG A 53 -13.90 -8.10 -3.58
C ARG A 53 -13.23 -6.73 -3.54
N ARG A 54 -13.08 -6.04 -4.68
CA ARG A 54 -12.37 -4.73 -4.78
C ARG A 54 -12.95 -3.65 -3.87
N GLY A 55 -14.27 -3.47 -3.91
CA GLY A 55 -14.95 -2.49 -3.06
C GLY A 55 -14.74 -2.76 -1.56
N SER A 56 -14.84 -4.03 -1.15
CA SER A 56 -14.62 -4.40 0.24
C SER A 56 -13.16 -4.28 0.67
N PHE A 57 -12.21 -4.61 -0.22
CA PHE A 57 -10.79 -4.40 0.04
C PHE A 57 -10.49 -2.92 0.30
N LEU A 58 -10.92 -2.02 -0.58
CA LEU A 58 -10.77 -0.58 -0.39
C LEU A 58 -11.50 -0.08 0.86
N GLY A 59 -12.69 -0.59 1.14
CA GLY A 59 -13.45 -0.24 2.33
C GLY A 59 -12.74 -0.62 3.64
N VAL A 60 -11.99 -1.73 3.68
CA VAL A 60 -11.17 -2.10 4.84
C VAL A 60 -10.07 -1.06 5.07
N LEU A 61 -9.36 -0.67 4.02
CA LEU A 61 -8.29 0.33 4.08
C LEU A 61 -8.83 1.69 4.51
N GLU A 62 -9.92 2.15 3.88
CA GLU A 62 -10.56 3.42 4.21
C GLU A 62 -10.99 3.48 5.68
N ARG A 63 -11.65 2.43 6.18
CA ARG A 63 -12.06 2.39 7.60
C ARG A 63 -10.86 2.42 8.53
N HIS A 64 -9.80 1.67 8.20
CA HIS A 64 -8.57 1.66 9.00
C HIS A 64 -7.93 3.06 9.03
N TRP A 65 -7.72 3.69 7.88
CA TRP A 65 -7.10 5.01 7.79
C TRP A 65 -7.93 6.10 8.45
N LYS A 66 -9.27 6.10 8.27
CA LYS A 66 -10.16 7.01 8.99
C LYS A 66 -10.07 6.83 10.51
N SER A 67 -9.95 5.58 11.00
CA SER A 67 -9.79 5.32 12.44
C SER A 67 -8.49 5.86 13.02
N LYS A 68 -7.46 6.06 12.17
CA LYS A 68 -6.18 6.69 12.52
C LYS A 68 -6.20 8.22 12.39
N GLY A 69 -7.35 8.81 12.02
CA GLY A 69 -7.49 10.25 11.80
C GLY A 69 -6.97 10.73 10.44
N TYR A 70 -6.72 9.81 9.48
CA TYR A 70 -6.27 10.20 8.14
C TYR A 70 -7.46 10.72 7.33
N SER A 71 -7.20 11.72 6.50
CA SER A 71 -8.24 12.39 5.71
C SER A 71 -8.28 11.82 4.30
N LEU A 72 -9.48 11.47 3.82
CA LEU A 72 -9.71 11.14 2.41
C LEU A 72 -9.53 12.42 1.58
N VAL A 73 -8.67 12.35 0.56
CA VAL A 73 -8.39 13.46 -0.35
C VAL A 73 -9.23 13.32 -1.62
N ALA A 74 -9.19 12.15 -2.24
CA ALA A 74 -9.87 11.88 -3.49
C ALA A 74 -10.06 10.38 -3.72
N THR A 75 -10.98 10.04 -4.62
CA THR A 75 -11.15 8.71 -5.19
C THR A 75 -11.11 8.80 -6.71
N SER A 76 -10.60 7.77 -7.38
CA SER A 76 -10.64 7.74 -8.85
C SER A 76 -12.08 7.60 -9.38
N PRO A 77 -12.38 8.08 -10.60
CA PRO A 77 -13.73 7.97 -11.19
C PRO A 77 -14.24 6.53 -11.34
N ASN A 78 -13.33 5.57 -11.53
CA ASN A 78 -13.66 4.14 -11.62
C ASN A 78 -13.75 3.44 -10.26
N GLY A 79 -13.54 4.16 -9.15
CA GLY A 79 -13.59 3.62 -7.79
C GLY A 79 -12.49 2.61 -7.45
N LEU A 80 -11.43 2.52 -8.27
CA LEU A 80 -10.32 1.58 -8.07
C LEU A 80 -9.12 2.20 -7.35
N ALA A 81 -9.13 3.50 -7.08
CA ALA A 81 -8.11 4.16 -6.29
C ALA A 81 -8.70 5.09 -5.24
N ALA A 82 -8.01 5.18 -4.11
CA ALA A 82 -8.30 6.10 -3.03
C ALA A 82 -7.02 6.76 -2.52
N HIS A 83 -7.05 8.08 -2.35
CA HIS A 83 -5.95 8.89 -1.87
C HIS A 83 -6.27 9.45 -0.49
N PHE A 84 -5.36 9.28 0.45
CA PHE A 84 -5.47 9.76 1.82
C PHE A 84 -4.27 10.62 2.20
N LYS A 85 -4.42 11.38 3.28
CA LYS A 85 -3.35 12.19 3.84
C LYS A 85 -3.35 12.12 5.36
N THR A 86 -2.16 11.98 5.95
CA THR A 86 -1.98 12.14 7.40
C THR A 86 -1.91 13.63 7.77
N GLN A 87 -2.16 13.95 9.04
CA GLN A 87 -2.07 15.34 9.51
C GLN A 87 -0.69 15.97 9.27
N ASP A 88 0.37 15.18 9.37
CA ASP A 88 1.75 15.60 9.16
C ASP A 88 2.24 15.45 7.71
N GLY A 89 1.34 15.24 6.76
CA GLY A 89 1.61 15.47 5.35
C GLY A 89 2.01 14.26 4.53
N PHE A 90 2.01 13.05 5.08
CA PHE A 90 2.21 11.82 4.31
C PHE A 90 1.00 11.58 3.42
N GLN A 91 1.26 11.31 2.14
CA GLN A 91 0.23 11.02 1.16
C GLN A 91 0.20 9.51 0.96
N LEU A 92 -0.99 8.92 1.09
CA LEU A 92 -1.21 7.49 0.91
C LEU A 92 -2.06 7.28 -0.34
N GLU A 93 -1.75 6.23 -1.09
CA GLU A 93 -2.57 5.76 -2.19
C GLU A 93 -2.82 4.25 -2.02
N ALA A 94 -4.09 3.87 -2.21
CA ALA A 94 -4.47 2.50 -2.52
C ALA A 94 -4.99 2.46 -3.95
N LEU A 95 -4.42 1.60 -4.78
CA LEU A 95 -4.83 1.38 -6.16
C LEU A 95 -5.07 -0.10 -6.39
N ILE A 96 -6.17 -0.48 -7.05
CA ILE A 96 -6.40 -1.83 -7.56
C ILE A 96 -6.35 -1.79 -9.08
N ALA A 97 -5.30 -2.39 -9.65
CA ALA A 97 -5.16 -2.52 -11.08
C ALA A 97 -6.22 -3.46 -11.67
N PRO A 98 -6.57 -3.34 -12.97
CA PRO A 98 -7.59 -4.17 -13.61
C PRO A 98 -7.36 -5.68 -13.51
N ASN A 99 -6.10 -6.11 -13.39
CA ASN A 99 -5.69 -7.50 -13.20
C ASN A 99 -5.87 -8.00 -11.74
N GLY A 100 -6.45 -7.20 -10.85
CA GLY A 100 -6.67 -7.54 -9.44
C GLY A 100 -5.46 -7.31 -8.53
N GLN A 101 -4.37 -6.70 -9.03
CA GLN A 101 -3.22 -6.35 -8.21
C GLN A 101 -3.49 -5.08 -7.42
N ALA A 102 -3.46 -5.15 -6.10
CA ALA A 102 -3.51 -3.96 -5.27
C ALA A 102 -2.10 -3.42 -5.01
N HIS A 103 -1.95 -2.10 -5.02
CA HIS A 103 -0.75 -1.38 -4.65
C HIS A 103 -1.07 -0.43 -3.49
N LEU A 104 -0.24 -0.46 -2.46
CA LEU A 104 -0.28 0.50 -1.36
C LEU A 104 1.02 1.28 -1.38
N SER A 105 0.91 2.58 -1.58
CA SER A 105 2.07 3.48 -1.65
C SER A 105 1.95 4.64 -0.68
N ILE A 106 3.10 5.12 -0.22
CA ILE A 106 3.20 6.31 0.62
C ILE A 106 4.30 7.21 0.08
N THR A 107 3.93 8.46 -0.18
CA THR A 107 4.86 9.56 -0.47
C THR A 107 5.02 10.41 0.80
N THR A 108 6.25 10.57 1.27
CA THR A 108 6.54 11.39 2.45
C THR A 108 6.36 12.88 2.16
N PRO A 109 6.13 13.74 3.18
CA PRO A 109 6.31 15.17 2.99
C PRO A 109 7.76 15.51 2.62
N CYS A 110 7.96 16.73 2.10
CA CYS A 110 9.29 17.28 1.87
C CYS A 110 10.00 17.53 3.20
N VAL A 111 11.20 16.99 3.38
CA VAL A 111 11.99 17.03 4.62
C VAL A 111 13.48 17.21 4.35
N GLU A 112 14.26 17.34 5.41
CA GLU A 112 15.71 17.49 5.32
C GLU A 112 16.36 16.28 4.65
N LYS A 113 17.27 16.54 3.70
CA LYS A 113 17.94 15.51 2.91
C LYS A 113 18.87 14.67 3.78
N SER A 114 18.79 13.35 3.61
CA SER A 114 19.72 12.37 4.19
C SER A 114 19.83 11.15 3.29
N GLU A 115 20.80 10.28 3.55
CA GLU A 115 20.78 8.94 2.97
C GLU A 115 19.52 8.18 3.42
N VAL A 116 19.04 7.27 2.57
CA VAL A 116 17.82 6.48 2.81
C VAL A 116 18.11 5.01 2.57
N SER A 117 17.88 4.20 3.59
CA SER A 117 18.01 2.75 3.54
C SER A 117 16.80 2.10 2.88
N GLN A 118 17.04 0.93 2.29
CA GLN A 118 15.96 0.06 1.82
C GLN A 118 15.05 -0.37 3.00
N PRO A 119 13.74 -0.60 2.75
CA PRO A 119 12.83 -1.02 3.80
C PRO A 119 13.21 -2.40 4.34
N THR A 120 13.04 -2.62 5.65
CA THR A 120 13.50 -3.83 6.34
C THR A 120 12.38 -4.85 6.63
N SER A 121 11.10 -4.43 6.55
CA SER A 121 9.95 -5.30 6.78
C SER A 121 9.98 -6.47 5.80
N LYS A 122 9.82 -7.71 6.29
CA LYS A 122 9.84 -8.89 5.41
C LYS A 122 8.51 -9.01 4.66
N PRO A 123 8.53 -9.27 3.34
CA PRO A 123 7.31 -9.55 2.61
C PRO A 123 6.64 -10.81 3.16
N SER A 124 5.31 -10.83 3.15
CA SER A 124 4.52 -11.99 3.57
C SER A 124 4.19 -12.94 2.41
N GLY A 125 4.45 -12.50 1.17
CA GLY A 125 4.36 -13.31 -0.04
C GLY A 125 5.74 -13.63 -0.63
N PRO A 126 5.77 -14.15 -1.87
CA PRO A 126 7.03 -14.37 -2.57
C PRO A 126 7.79 -13.06 -2.76
N ASP A 127 9.10 -13.08 -2.53
CA ASP A 127 9.97 -11.91 -2.64
C ASP A 127 10.38 -11.69 -4.09
N TYR A 128 9.94 -10.57 -4.66
CA TYR A 128 10.26 -10.13 -6.02
C TYR A 128 11.22 -8.94 -6.06
N SER A 129 11.83 -8.54 -4.94
CA SER A 129 12.70 -7.35 -4.85
C SER A 129 13.90 -7.32 -5.81
N LYS A 130 14.30 -8.48 -6.35
CA LYS A 130 15.42 -8.63 -7.30
C LYS A 130 15.01 -9.08 -8.70
N LYS A 131 13.71 -9.06 -9.01
CA LYS A 131 13.14 -9.53 -10.28
C LYS A 131 12.06 -8.57 -10.77
N GLU A 132 11.66 -8.72 -12.01
CA GLU A 132 10.45 -8.05 -12.50
C GLU A 132 9.25 -8.53 -11.68
N LEU A 133 8.43 -7.59 -11.21
CA LEU A 133 7.24 -7.90 -10.43
C LEU A 133 6.18 -8.52 -11.35
N PRO A 134 5.75 -9.77 -11.15
CA PRO A 134 4.71 -10.37 -11.96
C PRO A 134 3.32 -9.82 -11.59
N SER A 135 2.33 -10.14 -12.42
CA SER A 135 0.92 -10.11 -12.03
C SER A 135 0.68 -10.89 -10.73
N PRO A 136 -0.36 -10.55 -9.94
CA PRO A 136 -0.67 -11.23 -8.69
C PRO A 136 -0.97 -12.70 -8.98
N ASN A 137 -0.41 -13.59 -8.17
CA ASN A 137 -0.35 -15.02 -8.44
C ASN A 137 -0.61 -15.88 -7.20
N VAL A 138 -1.12 -15.27 -6.13
CA VAL A 138 -1.50 -15.98 -4.90
C VAL A 138 -3.02 -15.96 -4.77
N GLU A 139 -3.63 -17.12 -4.65
CA GLU A 139 -5.06 -17.21 -4.39
C GLU A 139 -5.36 -17.17 -2.89
N SER A 140 -6.46 -16.53 -2.54
CA SER A 140 -7.07 -16.56 -1.23
C SER A 140 -8.51 -17.02 -1.36
N THR A 141 -8.95 -17.89 -0.45
CA THR A 141 -10.34 -18.36 -0.40
C THR A 141 -11.35 -17.23 -0.27
N PHE A 142 -10.96 -16.09 0.31
CA PHE A 142 -11.83 -14.93 0.46
C PHE A 142 -11.59 -13.88 -0.62
N TRP A 143 -10.36 -13.38 -0.77
CA TRP A 143 -10.06 -12.24 -1.64
C TRP A 143 -10.12 -12.56 -3.12
N SER A 144 -9.82 -13.81 -3.49
CA SER A 144 -9.84 -14.27 -4.89
C SER A 144 -11.18 -14.90 -5.25
N SER A 145 -12.16 -14.91 -4.34
CA SER A 145 -13.48 -15.48 -4.58
C SER A 145 -14.31 -14.57 -5.48
N GLU A 146 -14.91 -15.16 -6.51
CA GLU A 146 -15.89 -14.51 -7.39
C GLU A 146 -17.34 -14.69 -6.88
N ALA A 147 -17.53 -15.35 -5.73
CA ALA A 147 -18.85 -15.45 -5.13
C ALA A 147 -19.29 -14.09 -4.56
N PRO A 148 -20.57 -13.69 -4.67
CA PRO A 148 -21.10 -12.49 -4.03
C PRO A 148 -20.79 -12.45 -2.52
N LEU A 149 -20.65 -11.24 -1.96
CA LEU A 149 -20.51 -11.01 -0.51
C LEU A 149 -21.85 -11.14 0.21
#